data_AF-A0A9P6FRL2-F1
#
_entry.id   AF-A0A9P6FRL2-F1
#
_cell.length_a   1.000
_cell.length_b   1.000
_cell.length_c   1.000
_cell.angle_alpha   90.00
_cell.angle_beta   90.00
_cell.angle_gamma   90.00
#
_symmetry.space_group_name_H-M   'P 1'
#
loop_
_entity.id
_entity.type
_entity.pdbx_description
1 polymer ?
#
loop_
_entity_poly.entity_id
_entity_poly.type
_entity_poly.pdbx_seq_one_letter_code
_entity_poly.pdbx_strand_id
1 'polypeptide(L)'
;MTQSFSEQETLELKESFDAFDYNKDGTISRRELHSLLHIVGHKLNGPQFDNLLTEYDTDKNGDICFDEFIQLAQVLIKNKVVNKA
;
A
#
# COMPACT_ATOMS: atom_id res chain seq x y z
N MET A 1 8.55 9.83 14.54
CA MET A 1 8.41 8.67 15.44
C MET A 1 8.62 7.43 14.59
N THR A 2 9.76 6.76 14.72
CA THR A 2 10.02 5.51 13.99
C THR A 2 9.30 4.38 14.72
N GLN A 3 8.06 4.09 14.32
CA GLN A 3 7.40 2.88 14.80
C GLN A 3 8.20 1.69 14.26
N SER A 4 8.90 0.98 15.14
CA SER A 4 9.51 -0.30 14.83
C SER A 4 8.38 -1.32 14.68
N PHE A 5 8.10 -1.72 13.45
CA PHE A 5 7.24 -2.88 13.18
C PHE A 5 7.85 -4.12 13.81
N SER A 6 7.01 -5.02 14.31
CA SER A 6 7.50 -6.33 14.71
C SER A 6 8.09 -7.07 13.51
N GLU A 7 8.93 -8.06 13.77
CA GLU A 7 9.53 -8.88 12.72
C GLU A 7 8.47 -9.58 11.85
N GLN A 8 7.33 -9.95 12.47
CA GLN A 8 6.17 -10.54 11.80
C GLN A 8 5.43 -9.52 10.92
N GLU A 9 5.12 -8.34 11.45
CA GLU A 9 4.47 -7.29 10.63
C GLU A 9 5.37 -6.86 9.47
N THR A 10 6.67 -6.75 9.69
CA THR A 10 7.62 -6.43 8.62
C THR A 10 7.60 -7.51 7.54
N LEU A 11 7.51 -8.79 7.93
CA LEU A 11 7.40 -9.91 7.00
C LEU A 11 6.09 -9.85 6.21
N GLU A 12 4.95 -9.68 6.87
CA GLU A 12 3.64 -9.59 6.22
C GLU A 12 3.55 -8.38 5.27
N LEU A 13 4.10 -7.23 5.69
CA LEU A 13 4.22 -6.03 4.87
C LEU A 13 5.10 -6.28 3.66
N LYS A 14 6.22 -6.98 3.83
CA LYS A 14 7.14 -7.28 2.76
C LYS A 14 6.58 -8.31 1.78
N GLU A 15 5.90 -9.35 2.26
CA GLU A 15 5.20 -10.31 1.41
C GLU A 15 4.05 -9.66 0.64
N SER A 16 3.30 -8.77 1.28
CA SER A 16 2.25 -7.99 0.61
C SER A 16 2.86 -7.07 -0.45
N PHE A 17 3.92 -6.34 -0.09
CA PHE A 17 4.63 -5.46 -1.01
C PHE A 17 5.17 -6.23 -2.22
N ASP A 18 5.82 -7.38 -1.99
CA ASP A 18 6.41 -8.22 -3.05
C ASP A 18 5.34 -8.93 -3.90
N ALA A 19 4.12 -9.10 -3.38
CA ALA A 19 2.97 -9.55 -4.15
C ALA A 19 2.35 -8.42 -5.03
N PHE A 20 2.64 -7.16 -4.68
CA PHE A 20 2.12 -5.98 -5.38
C PHE A 20 3.13 -5.45 -6.41
N ASP A 21 4.41 -5.44 -6.05
CA ASP A 21 5.57 -5.10 -6.89
C ASP A 21 5.86 -6.25 -7.86
N TYR A 22 5.19 -6.21 -9.02
CA TYR A 22 5.29 -7.27 -10.02
C TYR A 22 6.63 -7.24 -10.76
N ASN A 23 7.18 -6.04 -10.98
CA ASN A 23 8.43 -5.85 -11.70
C ASN A 23 9.67 -5.99 -10.79
N LYS A 24 9.48 -6.06 -9.46
CA LYS A 24 10.52 -6.14 -8.42
C LYS A 24 11.51 -4.98 -8.47
N ASP A 25 11.02 -3.78 -8.80
CA ASP A 25 11.83 -2.56 -8.84
C ASP A 25 11.95 -1.88 -7.47
N GLY A 26 11.24 -2.39 -6.45
CA GLY A 26 11.26 -1.85 -5.09
C GLY A 26 10.25 -0.72 -4.87
N THR A 27 9.38 -0.47 -5.85
CA THR A 27 8.28 0.49 -5.80
C THR A 27 7.01 -0.12 -6.38
N ILE A 28 5.84 0.34 -5.96
CA ILE A 28 4.56 -0.09 -6.54
C ILE A 28 4.09 1.02 -7.45
N SER A 29 4.18 0.77 -8.75
CA SER A 29 3.71 1.70 -9.75
C SER A 29 2.18 1.82 -9.73
N ARG A 30 1.64 2.94 -10.23
CA ARG A 30 0.17 3.13 -10.41
C ARG A 30 -0.49 1.96 -11.14
N ARG A 31 0.21 1.43 -12.13
CA ARG A 31 -0.26 0.30 -12.95
C ARG A 31 -0.34 -1.00 -12.15
N GLU A 32 0.63 -1.23 -11.27
CA GLU A 32 0.72 -2.43 -10.44
C GLU A 32 -0.36 -2.38 -9.36
N LEU A 33 -0.49 -1.24 -8.67
CA LEU A 33 -1.54 -1.04 -7.67
C LEU A 33 -2.95 -1.14 -8.29
N HIS A 34 -3.16 -0.56 -9.48
CA HIS A 34 -4.44 -0.65 -10.18
C HIS A 34 -4.77 -2.09 -10.61
N SER A 35 -3.78 -2.83 -11.12
CA SER A 35 -3.95 -4.24 -11.48
C SER A 35 -4.27 -5.10 -10.25
N LEU A 36 -3.61 -4.81 -9.12
CA LEU A 36 -3.89 -5.49 -7.87
C LEU A 36 -5.31 -5.27 -7.37
N LEU A 37 -5.77 -4.02 -7.31
CA LEU A 37 -7.12 -3.70 -6.85
C LEU A 37 -8.18 -4.42 -7.68
N HIS A 38 -7.91 -4.57 -8.99
CA HIS A 38 -8.74 -5.37 -9.87
C HIS A 38 -8.76 -6.86 -9.49
N ILE A 39 -7.60 -7.44 -9.15
CA ILE A 39 -7.45 -8.85 -8.72
C ILE A 39 -8.12 -9.09 -7.35
N VAL A 40 -7.97 -8.16 -6.42
CA VAL A 40 -8.55 -8.22 -5.05
C VAL A 40 -10.07 -8.02 -5.06
N GLY A 41 -10.66 -7.64 -6.20
CA GLY A 41 -12.11 -7.45 -6.36
C GLY A 41 -12.61 -6.11 -5.83
N HIS A 42 -11.70 -5.23 -5.38
CA HIS A 42 -12.02 -3.85 -4.99
C HIS A 42 -11.92 -2.95 -6.22
N LYS A 43 -13.06 -2.66 -6.85
CA LYS A 43 -13.15 -1.63 -7.89
C LYS A 43 -13.09 -0.24 -7.26
N LEU A 44 -11.88 0.27 -7.02
CA LEU A 44 -11.70 1.71 -6.83
C LEU A 44 -11.92 2.38 -8.19
N ASN A 45 -12.76 3.41 -8.22
CA ASN A 45 -12.91 4.23 -9.43
C ASN A 45 -11.61 5.03 -9.63
N GLY A 46 -11.24 5.30 -10.89
CA GLY A 46 -10.02 6.06 -11.23
C GLY A 46 -9.76 7.29 -10.34
N PRO A 47 -10.76 8.14 -10.04
CA PRO A 47 -10.58 9.29 -9.14
C PRO A 47 -10.30 8.91 -7.67
N GLN A 48 -10.89 7.83 -7.17
CA GLN A 48 -10.64 7.35 -5.81
C GLN A 48 -9.24 6.73 -5.71
N PHE A 49 -8.82 6.04 -6.77
CA PHE A 49 -7.47 5.51 -6.91
C PHE A 49 -6.43 6.63 -6.95
N ASP A 50 -6.63 7.65 -7.79
CA ASP A 50 -5.73 8.81 -7.87
C ASP A 50 -5.67 9.57 -6.54
N ASN A 51 -6.79 9.74 -5.85
CA ASN A 51 -6.80 10.37 -4.53
C ASN A 51 -6.02 9.54 -3.51
N LEU A 52 -6.22 8.22 -3.49
CA LEU A 52 -5.51 7.32 -2.58
C LEU A 52 -4.01 7.27 -2.91
N LEU A 53 -3.65 7.32 -4.18
CA LEU A 53 -2.24 7.40 -4.56
C LEU A 53 -1.64 8.74 -4.09
N THR A 54 -2.28 9.85 -4.44
CA THR A 54 -1.82 11.21 -4.10
C THR A 54 -1.73 11.46 -2.58
N GLU A 55 -2.56 10.79 -1.78
CA GLU A 55 -2.56 10.94 -0.32
C GLU A 55 -1.33 10.28 0.32
N TYR A 56 -0.79 9.21 -0.26
CA TYR A 56 0.31 8.42 0.31
C TYR A 56 1.63 8.56 -0.47
N ASP A 57 1.56 8.97 -1.74
CA ASP A 57 2.67 9.41 -2.59
C ASP A 57 3.17 10.78 -2.10
N THR A 58 4.03 10.73 -1.10
CA THR A 58 4.51 11.92 -0.37
C THR A 58 5.60 12.63 -1.17
N ASP A 59 6.40 11.86 -1.89
CA ASP A 59 7.45 12.38 -2.76
C ASP A 59 6.94 12.82 -4.15
N LYS A 60 5.68 12.50 -4.48
CA LYS A 60 4.98 12.84 -5.73
C LYS A 60 5.69 12.28 -6.96
N ASN A 61 6.39 11.16 -6.81
CA ASN A 61 7.02 10.47 -7.93
C ASN A 61 5.96 9.70 -8.76
N GLY A 62 4.77 9.46 -8.18
CA GLY A 62 3.66 8.75 -8.81
C GLY A 62 3.67 7.23 -8.59
N ASP A 63 4.52 6.71 -7.74
CA ASP A 63 4.77 5.32 -7.41
C ASP A 63 4.94 5.21 -5.87
N ILE A 64 4.48 4.12 -5.26
CA ILE A 64 4.52 3.97 -3.80
C ILE A 64 5.80 3.21 -3.45
N CYS A 65 6.76 3.85 -2.80
CA CYS A 65 7.94 3.15 -2.30
C CYS A 65 7.62 2.31 -1.04
N PHE A 66 8.55 1.45 -0.63
CA PHE A 66 8.35 0.61 0.56
C PHE A 66 8.01 1.44 1.82
N ASP A 67 8.69 2.56 2.05
CA ASP A 67 8.42 3.45 3.18
C ASP A 67 7.01 4.08 3.14
N GLU A 68 6.50 4.42 1.96
CA GLU A 68 5.15 4.95 1.77
C GLU A 68 4.10 3.85 1.91
N PHE A 69 4.40 2.65 1.40
CA PHE A 69 3.57 1.47 1.58
C PHE A 69 3.40 1.12 3.06
N ILE A 70 4.48 1.23 3.84
CA ILE A 70 4.45 1.02 5.29
C ILE A 70 3.48 2.00 5.97
N GLN A 71 3.48 3.28 5.57
CA GLN A 71 2.54 4.29 6.08
C GLN A 71 1.09 3.97 5.70
N LEU A 72 0.87 3.58 4.45
CA LEU A 72 -0.43 3.15 3.94
C LEU A 72 -0.96 1.92 4.68
N ALA A 73 -0.11 0.91 4.84
CA ALA A 73 -0.46 -0.30 5.56
C ALA A 73 -0.71 -0.04 7.04
N GLN A 74 0.01 0.89 7.68
CA GLN A 74 -0.29 1.34 9.04
C GLN A 74 -1.72 1.87 9.18
N VAL A 75 -2.17 2.68 8.22
CA VAL A 75 -3.52 3.24 8.23
C VAL A 75 -4.58 2.17 7.96
N LEU A 76 -4.33 1.27 7.01
CA LEU A 76 -5.24 0.18 6.66
C LEU A 76 -5.36 -0.86 7.78
N ILE A 77 -4.24 -1.26 8.40
CA ILE A 77 -4.21 -2.19 9.52
C ILE A 77 -4.87 -1.57 10.74
N LYS A 78 -4.61 -0.29 11.05
CA LYS A 78 -5.34 0.43 12.12
C LYS A 78 -6.85 0.44 11.89
N ASN A 79 -7.30 0.62 10.64
CA ASN A 79 -8.73 0.63 10.34
C ASN A 79 -9.39 -0.76 10.43
N LYS A 80 -8.67 -1.85 10.16
CA LYS A 80 -9.19 -3.22 10.38
C LYS A 80 -9.44 -3.56 11.84
N VAL A 81 -8.67 -2.98 12.77
CA VAL A 81 -8.85 -3.20 14.22
C VAL A 81 -10.04 -2.39 14.77
N VAL A 82 -10.34 -1.23 14.17
CA VAL A 82 -11.42 -0.33 14.63
C VAL A 82 -12.82 -0.78 14.17
N ASN A 83 -12.96 -1.53 13.07
CA ASN A 83 -14.25 -2.05 12.59
C ASN A 83 -14.61 -3.45 13.14
N LYS A 84 -14.20 -3.76 14.37
CA LYS A 84 -14.60 -4.99 15.07
C LYS A 84 -15.26 -4.72 16.44
N ALA A 85 -15.93 -3.58 16.57
CA ALA A 85 -16.77 -3.22 17.71
C ALA A 85 -18.25 -3.22 17.33
#